data_AF-A0A353LRY9-F1
#
_entry.id   AF-A0A353LRY9-F1
#
_cell.length_a   1.000
_cell.length_b   1.000
_cell.length_c   1.000
_cell.angle_alpha   90.00
_cell.angle_beta   90.00
_cell.angle_gamma   90.00
#
_symmetry.space_group_name_H-M   'P 1'
#
loop_
_entity.id
_entity.type
_entity.pdbx_description
1 polymer ?
#
loop_
_entity_poly.entity_id
_entity_poly.type
_entity_poly.pdbx_seq_one_letter_code
_entity_poly.pdbx_strand_id
1 'polypeptide(L)'
;MSVRETRRAAYRLGPAVMRDVAMLRWAEDPKRDGNMVQWRALLPMIESWQPPKLPLSGEQVKLAGVPEGPEIGRVLAEVEAWWIDADFTQDEYALIERLKAVVQATVL
;
A
#
# COMPACT_ATOMS: atom_id res chain seq x y z
N MET A 1 -1.55 -0.31 -16.14
CA MET A 1 -1.70 -0.29 -14.68
C MET A 1 -2.50 0.94 -14.30
N SER A 2 -3.44 0.81 -13.38
CA SER A 2 -4.11 1.95 -12.77
C SER A 2 -3.16 2.71 -11.83
N VAL A 3 -3.53 3.93 -11.44
CA VAL A 3 -2.80 4.72 -10.45
C VAL A 3 -2.69 3.98 -9.11
N ARG A 4 -3.79 3.33 -8.68
CA ARG A 4 -3.86 2.54 -7.44
C ARG A 4 -2.89 1.35 -7.46
N GLU A 5 -2.85 0.59 -8.56
CA GLU A 5 -1.88 -0.51 -8.72
C GLU A 5 -0.44 -0.02 -8.69
N THR A 6 -0.19 1.15 -9.27
CA THR A 6 1.15 1.77 -9.29
C THR A 6 1.59 2.20 -7.90
N ARG A 7 0.72 2.88 -7.13
CA ARG A 7 1.01 3.29 -5.75
C ARG A 7 1.22 2.09 -4.83
N ARG A 8 0.39 1.05 -4.95
CA ARG A 8 0.57 -0.22 -4.23
C ARG A 8 1.96 -0.82 -4.50
N ALA A 9 2.37 -0.89 -5.77
CA ALA A 9 3.66 -1.45 -6.13
C ALA A 9 4.83 -0.56 -5.67
N ALA A 10 4.70 0.77 -5.82
CA ALA A 10 5.68 1.73 -5.32
C ALA A 10 5.85 1.67 -3.79
N TYR A 11 4.77 1.41 -3.04
CA TYR A 11 4.81 1.25 -1.60
C TYR A 11 5.65 0.03 -1.19
N ARG A 12 5.42 -1.12 -1.85
CA ARG A 12 6.06 -2.39 -1.49
C ARG A 12 7.51 -2.49 -1.97
N LEU A 13 7.81 -1.95 -3.14
CA LEU A 13 9.14 -2.06 -3.78
C LEU A 13 10.03 -0.84 -3.52
N GLY A 14 9.43 0.28 -3.14
CA GLY A 14 10.06 1.60 -3.16
C GLY A 14 9.89 2.30 -4.51
N PRO A 15 9.84 3.65 -4.54
CA PRO A 15 9.63 4.43 -5.77
C PRO A 15 10.69 4.18 -6.86
N ALA A 16 11.97 4.03 -6.48
CA ALA A 16 13.06 3.79 -7.43
C ALA A 16 12.91 2.45 -8.16
N VAL A 17 12.69 1.36 -7.42
CA VAL A 17 12.48 0.03 -8.01
C VAL A 17 11.21 0.03 -8.86
N MET A 18 10.13 0.68 -8.41
CA MET A 18 8.90 0.75 -9.19
C MET A 18 9.07 1.55 -10.48
N ARG A 19 9.91 2.60 -10.49
CA ARG A 19 10.27 3.34 -11.70
C ARG A 19 10.98 2.43 -12.71
N ASP A 20 11.96 1.65 -12.27
CA ASP A 20 12.69 0.73 -13.15
C ASP A 20 11.76 -0.34 -13.73
N VAL A 21 10.86 -0.88 -12.90
CA VAL A 21 9.79 -1.79 -13.36
C VAL A 21 8.91 -1.10 -14.42
N ALA A 22 8.51 0.16 -14.21
CA ALA A 22 7.71 0.90 -15.19
C ALA A 22 8.45 1.11 -16.51
N MET A 23 9.76 1.37 -16.49
CA MET A 23 10.58 1.48 -17.69
C MET A 23 10.67 0.15 -18.47
N LEU A 24 10.85 -0.97 -17.77
CA LEU A 24 10.85 -2.29 -18.40
C LEU A 24 9.49 -2.60 -19.05
N ARG A 25 8.39 -2.31 -18.33
CA ARG A 25 7.03 -2.49 -18.87
C ARG A 25 6.75 -1.60 -20.07
N TRP A 26 7.28 -0.37 -20.09
CA TRP A 26 7.17 0.51 -21.25
C TRP A 26 7.94 -0.06 -22.45
N ALA A 27 9.14 -0.60 -22.24
CA ALA A 27 9.90 -1.24 -23.32
C ALA A 27 9.19 -2.46 -23.92
N GLU A 28 8.44 -3.20 -23.10
CA GLU A 28 7.65 -4.38 -23.50
C GLU A 28 6.26 -4.04 -24.09
N ASP A 29 5.78 -2.80 -24.00
CA ASP A 29 4.43 -2.41 -24.42
C ASP A 29 4.26 -2.50 -25.95
N PRO A 30 3.40 -3.38 -26.49
CA PRO A 30 3.17 -3.48 -27.94
C PRO A 30 2.61 -2.19 -28.57
N LYS A 31 2.03 -1.30 -27.76
CA LYS A 31 1.51 0.01 -28.18
C LYS A 31 2.40 1.15 -27.68
N ARG A 32 3.70 0.91 -27.46
CA ARG A 32 4.68 1.85 -26.89
C ARG A 32 4.54 3.29 -27.39
N ASP A 33 4.44 3.47 -28.70
CA ASP A 33 4.38 4.80 -29.31
C ASP A 33 3.00 5.45 -29.12
N GLY A 34 1.92 4.66 -29.16
CA GLY A 34 0.55 5.12 -28.88
C GLY A 34 0.29 5.41 -27.40
N ASN A 35 1.04 4.77 -26.50
CA ASN A 35 0.94 4.95 -25.05
C ASN A 35 2.04 5.89 -24.48
N MET A 36 2.84 6.53 -25.34
CA MET A 36 4.01 7.32 -24.95
C MET A 36 3.67 8.41 -23.93
N VAL A 37 2.52 9.07 -24.08
CA VAL A 37 2.07 10.14 -23.18
C VAL A 37 1.78 9.59 -21.78
N GLN A 38 1.11 8.45 -21.70
CA GLN A 38 0.76 7.78 -20.44
C GLN A 38 2.02 7.35 -19.70
N TRP A 39 2.99 6.76 -20.39
CA TRP A 39 4.26 6.35 -19.78
C TRP A 39 5.08 7.54 -19.29
N ARG A 40 5.16 8.63 -20.08
CA ARG A 40 5.82 9.87 -19.67
C ARG A 40 5.16 10.56 -18.48
N ALA A 41 3.85 10.43 -18.32
CA ALA A 41 3.14 10.93 -17.14
C ALA A 41 3.33 10.03 -15.91
N LEU A 42 3.45 8.71 -16.11
CA LEU A 42 3.57 7.74 -15.02
C LEU A 42 4.90 7.85 -14.26
N LEU A 43 6.01 8.03 -14.97
CA LEU A 43 7.34 8.03 -14.33
C LEU A 43 7.51 9.17 -13.30
N PRO A 44 7.20 10.44 -13.60
CA PRO A 44 7.28 11.52 -12.61
C PRO A 44 6.29 11.34 -11.47
N MET A 45 5.11 10.75 -11.73
CA MET A 45 4.15 10.44 -10.69
C MET A 45 4.73 9.43 -9.67
N ILE A 46 5.43 8.40 -10.13
CA ILE A 46 6.10 7.43 -9.23
C ILE A 46 7.18 8.13 -8.41
N GLU A 47 8.03 8.93 -9.05
CA GLU A 47 9.16 9.60 -8.40
C GLU A 47 8.75 10.67 -7.39
N SER A 48 7.68 11.40 -7.67
CA SER A 48 7.17 12.47 -6.79
C SER A 48 6.26 11.96 -5.68
N TRP A 49 5.75 10.73 -5.80
CA TRP A 49 4.84 10.18 -4.81
C TRP A 49 5.58 9.80 -3.53
N GLN A 50 5.13 10.37 -2.41
CA GLN A 50 5.64 10.04 -1.10
C GLN A 50 4.77 8.93 -0.49
N PRO A 51 5.32 7.75 -0.19
CA PRO A 51 4.56 6.68 0.42
C PRO A 51 4.07 7.13 1.80
N PRO A 52 2.75 7.06 2.07
CA PRO A 52 2.22 7.43 3.38
C PRO A 52 2.66 6.43 4.44
N LYS A 53 2.72 6.86 5.70
CA LYS A 53 2.92 5.94 6.82
C LYS A 53 1.57 5.41 7.28
N LEU A 54 1.49 4.11 7.59
CA LEU A 54 0.29 3.53 8.18
C LEU A 54 -0.04 4.28 9.49
N PRO A 55 -1.22 4.90 9.62
CA PRO A 55 -1.59 5.65 10.82
C PRO A 55 -2.10 4.71 11.93
N LEU A 56 -1.34 3.64 12.20
CA LEU A 56 -1.61 2.67 13.24
C LEU A 56 -0.30 2.20 13.88
N SER A 57 -0.21 2.30 15.20
CA SER A 57 0.93 1.86 16.00
C SER A 57 0.69 0.49 16.65
N GLY A 58 1.77 -0.21 17.01
CA GLY A 58 1.68 -1.45 17.78
C GLY A 58 1.03 -1.26 19.16
N GLU A 59 1.15 -0.07 19.75
CA GLU A 59 0.48 0.28 21.01
C GLU A 59 -1.04 0.33 20.85
N GLN A 60 -1.54 0.88 19.74
CA GLN A 60 -2.98 0.88 19.45
C GLN A 60 -3.51 -0.54 19.24
N VAL A 61 -2.72 -1.42 18.60
CA VAL A 61 -3.07 -2.84 18.44
C VAL A 61 -3.11 -3.56 19.79
N LYS A 62 -2.16 -3.27 20.68
CA LYS A 62 -2.17 -3.78 22.06
C LYS A 62 -3.39 -3.29 22.85
N LEU A 63 -3.74 -2.00 22.76
CA LEU A 63 -4.94 -1.43 23.39
C LEU A 63 -6.24 -2.02 22.84
N ALA A 64 -6.23 -2.51 21.60
CA ALA A 64 -7.36 -3.23 21.00
C ALA A 64 -7.52 -4.68 21.52
N GLY A 65 -6.62 -5.17 22.39
CA GLY A 65 -6.75 -6.46 23.07
C GLY A 65 -5.86 -7.58 22.52
N VAL A 66 -4.93 -7.27 21.60
CA VAL A 66 -3.97 -8.27 21.09
C VAL A 66 -2.85 -8.49 22.11
N PRO A 67 -2.55 -9.74 22.51
CA PRO A 67 -1.43 -10.04 23.40
C PRO A 67 -0.10 -9.57 22.82
N GLU A 68 0.81 -9.15 23.69
CA GLU A 68 2.15 -8.75 23.28
C GLU A 68 2.92 -9.92 22.65
N GLY A 69 3.57 -9.68 21.52
CA GLY A 69 4.31 -10.70 20.78
C GLY A 69 4.01 -10.68 19.27
N PRO A 70 4.23 -11.79 18.56
CA PRO A 70 4.15 -11.85 17.10
C PRO A 70 2.74 -11.55 16.55
N GLU A 71 1.69 -11.74 17.35
CA GLU A 71 0.31 -11.44 16.92
C GLU A 71 0.11 -9.95 16.61
N ILE A 72 0.78 -9.03 17.34
CA ILE A 72 0.73 -7.59 17.03
C ILE A 72 1.20 -7.34 15.60
N GLY A 73 2.32 -7.96 15.21
CA GLY A 73 2.88 -7.82 13.86
C GLY A 73 1.97 -8.40 12.78
N ARG A 74 1.29 -9.53 13.06
CA ARG A 74 0.33 -10.13 12.13
C ARG A 74 -0.89 -9.24 11.92
N VAL A 75 -1.47 -8.71 13.00
CA VAL A 75 -2.60 -7.78 12.93
C VAL A 75 -2.22 -6.51 12.17
N LEU A 76 -1.05 -5.92 12.48
CA LEU A 76 -0.54 -4.76 11.72
C LEU A 76 -0.41 -5.06 10.24
N ALA A 77 0.20 -6.18 9.87
CA ALA A 77 0.40 -6.55 8.47
C ALA A 77 -0.93 -6.75 7.72
N GLU A 78 -1.94 -7.35 8.36
CA GLU A 78 -3.26 -7.53 7.74
C GLU A 78 -4.02 -6.21 7.57
N VAL A 79 -3.98 -5.33 8.58
CA VAL A 79 -4.58 -4.00 8.48
C VAL A 79 -3.86 -3.17 7.42
N GLU A 80 -2.52 -3.23 7.36
CA GLU A 80 -1.72 -2.55 6.35
C GLU A 80 -2.03 -3.05 4.94
N ALA A 81 -2.16 -4.36 4.74
CA ALA A 81 -2.55 -4.93 3.45
C ALA A 81 -3.91 -4.40 2.98
N TRP A 82 -4.90 -4.37 3.87
CA TRP A 82 -6.21 -3.77 3.58
C TRP A 82 -6.11 -2.26 3.30
N TRP A 83 -5.29 -1.53 4.05
CA TRP A 83 -5.13 -0.08 3.90
C TRP A 83 -4.46 0.30 2.58
N ILE A 84 -3.42 -0.44 2.19
CA ILE A 84 -2.81 -0.37 0.86
C ILE A 84 -3.86 -0.67 -0.21
N ASP A 85 -4.66 -1.71 0.00
CA ASP A 85 -5.73 -2.05 -0.91
C ASP A 85 -6.73 -0.92 -1.03
N ALA A 86 -7.14 -0.25 0.05
CA ALA A 86 -8.01 0.93 0.04
C ALA A 86 -7.37 2.21 -0.54
N ASP A 87 -6.24 2.12 -1.26
CA ASP A 87 -5.44 3.24 -1.78
C ASP A 87 -5.03 4.23 -0.69
N PHE A 88 -4.57 3.71 0.45
CA PHE A 88 -4.00 4.50 1.55
C PHE A 88 -4.99 5.51 2.15
N THR A 89 -6.23 5.05 2.37
CA THR A 89 -7.32 5.87 2.94
C THR A 89 -6.86 6.64 4.18
N GLN A 90 -7.33 7.88 4.31
CA GLN A 90 -7.10 8.74 5.47
C GLN A 90 -8.30 8.71 6.44
N ASP A 91 -9.27 7.84 6.19
CA ASP A 91 -10.43 7.66 7.06
C ASP A 91 -10.03 6.85 8.31
N GLU A 92 -9.81 7.56 9.42
CA GLU A 92 -9.47 6.98 10.72
C GLU A 92 -10.54 6.02 11.24
N TYR A 93 -11.82 6.30 10.98
CA TYR A 93 -12.91 5.43 11.40
C TYR A 93 -12.86 4.09 10.67
N ALA A 94 -12.66 4.13 9.35
CA ALA A 94 -12.51 2.90 8.56
C ALA A 94 -11.29 2.07 9.00
N LEU A 95 -10.19 2.71 9.39
CA LEU A 95 -9.00 2.03 9.89
C LEU A 95 -9.25 1.35 11.25
N ILE A 96 -9.94 2.03 12.17
CA ILE A 96 -10.30 1.49 13.49
C ILE A 96 -11.27 0.32 13.34
N GLU A 97 -12.28 0.43 12.48
CA GLU A 97 -13.22 -0.66 12.21
C GLU A 97 -12.50 -1.87 11.59
N ARG A 98 -11.56 -1.62 10.66
CA ARG A 98 -10.73 -2.70 10.12
C ARG A 98 -9.89 -3.35 11.21
N LEU A 99 -9.23 -2.58 12.08
CA LEU A 99 -8.46 -3.11 13.19
C LEU A 99 -9.31 -4.03 14.08
N LYS A 100 -10.49 -3.59 14.51
CA LYS A 100 -11.40 -4.41 15.33
C LYS A 100 -11.75 -5.73 14.63
N ALA A 101 -12.08 -5.68 13.34
CA ALA A 101 -12.41 -6.88 12.57
C ALA A 101 -11.25 -7.87 12.50
N VAL A 102 -10.02 -7.38 12.28
CA VAL A 102 -8.81 -8.23 12.23
C VAL A 102 -8.49 -8.82 13.61
N VAL A 103 -8.60 -8.03 14.69
CA VAL A 103 -8.37 -8.51 16.06
C VAL A 103 -9.37 -9.61 16.42
N GLN A 104 -10.66 -9.43 16.10
CA GLN A 104 -11.67 -10.46 16.32
C GLN A 104 -11.36 -11.76 15.56
N ALA A 105 -10.85 -11.66 14.33
CA ALA A 105 -10.48 -12.83 13.53
C ALA A 105 -9.18 -13.51 13.97
N THR A 106 -8.30 -12.82 14.71
CA THR A 106 -6.99 -13.33 15.13
C THR A 106 -7.00 -13.90 16.55
N VAL A 107 -7.83 -13.35 17.44
CA VAL A 107 -7.88 -13.71 18.87
C VAL A 107 -8.97 -14.76 19.17
N LEU A 108 -9.92 -14.99 18.26
CA LEU A 108 -10.88 -16.09 18.31
C LEU A 108 -10.34 -17.33 17.55
#